data_AF-A0AAU6MLB9-F1
#
_entry.id   AF-A0AAU6MLB9-F1
#
_cell.length_a   1.000
_cell.length_b   1.000
_cell.length_c   1.000
_cell.angle_alpha   90.00
_cell.angle_beta   90.00
_cell.angle_gamma   90.00
#
_symmetry.space_group_name_H-M   'P 1'
#
loop_
_entity.id
_entity.type
_entity.pdbx_description
1 polymer ?
#
loop_
_entity_poly.entity_id
_entity_poly.type
_entity_poly.pdbx_seq_one_letter_code
_entity_poly.pdbx_strand_id
1 'polypeptide(L)'
;MPFTRREFTRQSALTGAGIALTGTVAALATAPGALAAGDPKHGQGHDDHGHDGHGHGHDHGHGREPGYGPLIADPEGLLALPAGFSYRVITHSGVTRLESGEYTPSNHDGTATFEGPRGVTLLVNNHELSGVRADWEHPVPLTEGLVYDPVAAGGCTVVETRRDGRTAEWVGIAGTSTNCAGGASPWGTWLTCEETEDKAGKKGLLKDHGYVFEVDPYDKRANRDPRPIKAFGRYAHEAVVIDPRLGHAYLTEDASGPNGLLYRWVPPHGFRHGRGKLRTLADDAGVLQATKCFDRNGAFVDDLSRATKIGTVYGVDWVDVPDRDAKSVSVRKQFADGEVTRARKLEGMWWGDGGAYIVSSFARSESPVQHDGQVWFYDPKRRTLTLKVLLGVNADPSKDGAFDGPDNITVSPYGGLVIAEDGDGIQHLFGATESGRTYPIARNELNIGSAAEPEYSEFTGVTFSPDGRTLYANIQTPGIMLAITGPWKRQPQKQR
;
A
#
# COMPACT_ATOMS: atom_id res chain seq x y z
N MET A 1 -3.32 38.97 -27.10
CA MET A 1 -2.31 39.15 -26.04
C MET A 1 -3.00 39.04 -24.69
N PRO A 2 -2.48 38.23 -23.76
CA PRO A 2 -3.25 37.69 -22.65
C PRO A 2 -3.08 38.53 -21.37
N PHE A 3 -4.14 38.60 -20.55
CA PHE A 3 -4.01 38.94 -19.14
C PHE A 3 -4.06 37.67 -18.29
N THR A 4 -3.16 37.62 -17.32
CA THR A 4 -2.61 36.43 -16.66
C THR A 4 -3.31 36.07 -15.33
N ARG A 5 -3.24 34.77 -14.99
CA ARG A 5 -3.80 34.05 -13.83
C ARG A 5 -3.18 34.39 -12.46
N ARG A 6 -3.09 35.66 -12.07
CA ARG A 6 -2.73 36.05 -10.70
C ARG A 6 -3.55 37.27 -10.34
N GLU A 7 -4.64 37.08 -9.57
CA GLU A 7 -5.30 38.06 -8.68
C GLU A 7 -6.79 37.77 -8.39
N PHE A 8 -7.20 36.54 -8.04
CA PHE A 8 -8.57 36.40 -7.53
C PHE A 8 -8.76 35.21 -6.58
N THR A 9 -8.39 35.39 -5.30
CA THR A 9 -9.11 34.84 -4.15
C THR A 9 -8.60 35.44 -2.83
N ARG A 10 -9.15 36.60 -2.47
CA ARG A 10 -9.38 37.00 -1.08
C ARG A 10 -10.86 37.37 -0.94
N GLN A 11 -11.54 36.62 -0.08
CA GLN A 11 -12.81 36.92 0.58
C GLN A 11 -14.05 37.21 -0.28
N SER A 12 -15.06 36.33 -0.18
CA SER A 12 -16.32 36.66 0.51
C SER A 12 -17.21 35.43 0.62
N ALA A 13 -17.83 35.31 1.80
CA ALA A 13 -18.80 34.29 2.17
C ALA A 13 -20.24 34.76 1.90
N LEU A 14 -21.17 33.79 1.85
CA LEU A 14 -22.64 33.88 2.06
C LEU A 14 -23.41 34.69 0.98
N THR A 15 -24.39 34.15 0.25
CA THR A 15 -25.74 33.71 0.68
C THR A 15 -26.38 33.10 -0.59
N GLY A 16 -26.91 31.86 -0.63
CA GLY A 16 -28.29 31.51 -0.27
C GLY A 16 -29.25 31.63 -1.47
N ALA A 17 -29.76 30.50 -1.99
CA ALA A 17 -31.13 30.28 -2.49
C ALA A 17 -31.16 29.06 -3.43
N GLY A 18 -31.98 28.06 -3.06
CA GLY A 18 -32.17 26.84 -3.84
C GLY A 18 -33.11 27.00 -5.03
N ILE A 19 -32.94 26.11 -6.00
CA ILE A 19 -33.99 25.69 -6.93
C ILE A 19 -33.89 24.17 -7.03
N ALA A 20 -34.95 23.50 -6.60
CA ALA A 20 -35.19 22.08 -6.85
C ALA A 20 -35.68 21.91 -8.29
N LEU A 21 -35.07 21.01 -9.05
CA LEU A 21 -35.59 20.52 -10.32
C LEU A 21 -35.65 18.99 -10.27
N THR A 22 -36.86 18.50 -10.02
CA THR A 22 -37.30 17.12 -10.24
C THR A 22 -37.51 16.88 -11.73
N GLY A 23 -36.96 15.80 -12.28
CA GLY A 23 -37.21 15.39 -13.67
C GLY A 23 -36.51 14.08 -14.04
N THR A 24 -37.32 13.08 -14.33
CA THR A 24 -37.04 11.65 -14.53
C THR A 24 -36.60 11.25 -15.95
N VAL A 25 -35.81 10.17 -16.01
CA VAL A 25 -35.81 9.05 -17.00
C VAL A 25 -35.21 9.26 -18.41
N ALA A 26 -34.18 8.42 -18.65
CA ALA A 26 -33.78 7.70 -19.87
C ALA A 26 -33.60 8.43 -21.22
N ALA A 27 -32.36 8.39 -21.70
CA ALA A 27 -32.07 8.18 -23.12
C ALA A 27 -30.79 7.34 -23.27
N LEU A 28 -30.99 6.07 -23.63
CA LEU A 28 -30.04 5.16 -24.26
C LEU A 28 -29.82 5.56 -25.72
N ALA A 29 -28.57 5.47 -26.21
CA ALA A 29 -28.18 5.03 -27.56
C ALA A 29 -26.68 5.34 -27.75
N THR A 30 -25.77 4.38 -27.58
CA THR A 30 -25.24 3.46 -28.62
C THR A 30 -24.50 4.14 -29.78
N ALA A 31 -23.20 3.88 -29.90
CA ALA A 31 -22.59 3.51 -31.19
C ALA A 31 -21.30 2.68 -30.98
N PRO A 32 -20.97 1.77 -31.93
CA PRO A 32 -20.20 0.54 -31.70
C PRO A 32 -18.84 0.49 -32.45
N GLY A 33 -18.00 -0.49 -32.12
CA GLY A 33 -16.81 -0.86 -32.91
C GLY A 33 -15.84 -1.76 -32.12
N ALA A 34 -16.09 -3.07 -32.12
CA ALA A 34 -15.28 -4.11 -32.81
C ALA A 34 -13.86 -4.29 -32.21
N LEU A 35 -13.64 -5.28 -31.33
CA LEU A 35 -13.29 -6.67 -31.68
C LEU A 35 -12.15 -6.76 -32.70
N ALA A 36 -10.93 -6.92 -32.20
CA ALA A 36 -9.93 -7.83 -32.75
C ALA A 36 -8.93 -8.16 -31.64
N ALA A 37 -9.05 -9.37 -31.11
CA ALA A 37 -8.00 -10.03 -30.36
C ALA A 37 -6.92 -10.49 -31.37
N GLY A 38 -5.66 -10.32 -31.02
CA GLY A 38 -4.54 -10.96 -31.70
C GLY A 38 -3.70 -11.67 -30.66
N ASP A 39 -3.87 -12.99 -30.58
CA ASP A 39 -3.04 -13.90 -29.80
C ASP A 39 -1.67 -14.13 -30.49
N PRO A 40 -0.64 -14.60 -29.76
CA PRO A 40 0.74 -14.63 -30.20
C PRO A 40 1.06 -15.88 -31.04
N LYS A 41 2.04 -15.77 -31.94
CA LYS A 41 2.68 -16.93 -32.57
C LYS A 41 4.18 -16.94 -32.32
N HIS A 42 4.62 -18.01 -31.66
CA HIS A 42 5.98 -18.56 -31.68
C HIS A 42 6.34 -19.12 -33.08
N GLY A 43 7.63 -19.08 -33.42
CA GLY A 43 8.30 -20.23 -34.06
C GLY A 43 9.12 -19.98 -35.33
N GLN A 44 10.45 -20.10 -35.16
CA GLN A 44 11.46 -20.66 -36.08
C GLN A 44 11.99 -19.87 -37.30
N GLY A 45 13.22 -19.34 -37.09
CA GLY A 45 14.47 -19.55 -37.86
C GLY A 45 14.47 -19.80 -39.37
N HIS A 46 15.23 -18.97 -40.09
CA HIS A 46 16.23 -19.40 -41.08
C HIS A 46 17.16 -18.23 -41.46
N ASP A 47 18.46 -18.53 -41.55
CA ASP A 47 19.55 -17.67 -42.00
C ASP A 47 19.43 -17.34 -43.51
N ASP A 48 19.81 -16.12 -43.96
CA ASP A 48 21.13 -15.86 -44.56
C ASP A 48 21.22 -14.49 -45.32
N HIS A 49 22.44 -13.94 -45.32
CA HIS A 49 23.06 -12.96 -46.23
C HIS A 49 22.63 -11.48 -46.26
N GLY A 50 23.64 -10.61 -46.10
CA GLY A 50 23.54 -9.16 -46.07
C GLY A 50 23.70 -8.44 -47.41
N HIS A 51 23.36 -7.16 -47.39
CA HIS A 51 24.04 -6.11 -48.15
C HIS A 51 23.63 -4.73 -47.62
N ASP A 52 24.61 -3.82 -47.59
CA ASP A 52 24.51 -2.44 -47.15
C ASP A 52 23.47 -1.61 -47.94
N GLY A 53 22.80 -0.69 -47.23
CA GLY A 53 21.92 0.30 -47.84
C GLY A 53 21.56 1.41 -46.86
N HIS A 54 22.29 2.53 -46.92
CA HIS A 54 21.91 3.78 -46.29
C HIS A 54 20.50 4.21 -46.70
N GLY A 55 19.61 4.39 -45.73
CA GLY A 55 18.26 4.93 -45.93
C GLY A 55 17.90 5.89 -44.79
N HIS A 56 17.93 7.18 -45.09
CA HIS A 56 17.27 8.20 -44.28
C HIS A 56 15.75 7.99 -44.28
N GLY A 57 15.13 8.21 -43.13
CA GLY A 57 13.69 8.44 -43.01
C GLY A 57 12.92 7.25 -42.45
N HIS A 58 12.47 7.37 -41.21
CA HIS A 58 11.07 7.64 -40.91
C HIS A 58 10.89 7.57 -39.39
N ASP A 59 10.86 8.74 -38.76
CA ASP A 59 10.39 8.93 -37.38
C ASP A 59 8.89 8.64 -37.34
N HIS A 60 8.56 7.36 -37.24
CA HIS A 60 7.21 6.90 -36.94
C HIS A 60 7.05 6.93 -35.43
N GLY A 61 6.38 7.99 -34.95
CA GLY A 61 5.94 8.25 -33.58
C GLY A 61 5.86 7.04 -32.65
N HIS A 62 6.99 6.67 -32.06
CA HIS A 62 7.05 5.82 -30.89
C HIS A 62 6.61 6.68 -29.70
N GLY A 63 5.38 6.47 -29.22
CA GLY A 63 4.99 7.00 -27.93
C GLY A 63 6.02 6.54 -26.89
N ARG A 64 6.70 7.48 -26.22
CA ARG A 64 7.76 7.18 -25.24
C ARG A 64 7.29 6.11 -24.26
N GLU A 65 8.08 5.06 -24.08
CA GLU A 65 7.80 4.03 -23.08
C GLU A 65 7.76 4.66 -21.68
N PRO A 66 6.80 4.26 -20.82
CA PRO A 66 6.76 4.68 -19.43
C PRO A 66 8.02 4.27 -18.68
N GLY A 67 8.39 5.07 -17.69
CA GLY A 67 9.47 4.80 -16.77
C GLY A 67 10.70 5.67 -16.99
N TYR A 68 11.82 5.17 -16.48
CA TYR A 68 13.06 5.92 -16.32
C TYR A 68 14.22 5.34 -17.13
N GLY A 69 13.94 4.36 -18.01
CA GLY A 69 14.95 3.58 -18.73
C GLY A 69 15.24 2.24 -18.03
N PRO A 70 16.19 1.46 -18.55
CA PRO A 70 16.57 0.18 -17.96
C PRO A 70 17.23 0.37 -16.58
N LEU A 71 17.10 -0.64 -15.73
CA LEU A 71 17.84 -0.72 -14.47
C LEU A 71 19.32 -1.01 -14.76
N ILE A 72 20.21 -0.31 -14.06
CA ILE A 72 21.65 -0.52 -14.14
C ILE A 72 22.05 -1.34 -12.91
N ALA A 73 22.63 -2.52 -13.14
CA ALA A 73 23.07 -3.41 -12.07
C ALA A 73 24.07 -2.71 -11.14
N ASP A 74 23.91 -2.94 -9.83
CA ASP A 74 24.80 -2.43 -8.79
C ASP A 74 25.33 -3.62 -7.97
N PRO A 75 26.29 -4.40 -8.52
CA PRO A 75 26.70 -5.68 -7.92
C PRO A 75 27.39 -5.56 -6.56
N GLU A 76 27.86 -4.35 -6.21
CA GLU A 76 28.49 -4.06 -4.91
C GLU A 76 27.58 -3.21 -4.01
N GLY A 77 26.36 -2.91 -4.47
CA GLY A 77 25.38 -2.10 -3.77
C GLY A 77 24.14 -2.88 -3.38
N LEU A 78 23.08 -2.14 -3.08
CA LEU A 78 21.80 -2.67 -2.60
C LEU A 78 20.72 -2.63 -3.67
N LEU A 79 20.80 -1.67 -4.59
CA LEU A 79 19.74 -1.40 -5.56
C LEU A 79 20.31 -1.18 -6.96
N ALA A 80 19.80 -1.94 -7.92
CA ALA A 80 19.88 -1.54 -9.31
C ALA A 80 18.84 -0.44 -9.60
N LEU A 81 19.30 0.68 -10.15
CA LEU A 81 18.48 1.86 -10.40
C LEU A 81 18.64 2.36 -11.85
N PRO A 82 17.65 3.09 -12.40
CA PRO A 82 17.79 3.74 -13.70
C PRO A 82 18.86 4.83 -13.70
N ALA A 83 19.39 5.15 -14.89
CA ALA A 83 20.37 6.21 -15.05
C ALA A 83 19.91 7.55 -14.43
N GLY A 84 20.77 8.16 -13.62
CA GLY A 84 20.51 9.43 -12.94
C GLY A 84 19.79 9.32 -11.59
N PHE A 85 19.44 8.11 -11.16
CA PHE A 85 18.97 7.84 -9.80
C PHE A 85 20.13 7.43 -8.90
N SER A 86 19.93 7.61 -7.60
CA SER A 86 20.84 7.20 -6.53
C SER A 86 20.05 6.90 -5.26
N TYR A 87 20.63 6.14 -4.34
CA TYR A 87 20.03 5.87 -3.04
C TYR A 87 21.00 6.16 -1.89
N ARG A 88 20.44 6.27 -0.67
CA ARG A 88 21.18 6.33 0.59
C ARG A 88 20.49 5.47 1.63
N VAL A 89 21.27 4.72 2.41
CA VAL A 89 20.77 4.00 3.60
C VAL A 89 20.50 5.01 4.71
N ILE A 90 19.28 4.96 5.29
CA ILE A 90 18.82 5.83 6.37
C ILE A 90 18.94 5.13 7.71
N THR A 91 18.45 3.89 7.80
CA THR A 91 18.55 2.99 8.94
C THR A 91 18.92 1.59 8.43
N HIS A 92 19.57 0.79 9.27
CA HIS A 92 19.95 -0.58 8.99
C HIS A 92 20.04 -1.38 10.29
N SER A 93 19.26 -2.45 10.40
CA SER A 93 19.20 -3.35 11.54
C SER A 93 20.58 -3.89 11.93
N GLY A 94 20.90 -3.89 13.22
CA GLY A 94 22.23 -4.28 13.73
C GLY A 94 23.37 -3.29 13.45
N VAL A 95 23.11 -2.16 12.76
CA VAL A 95 24.12 -1.13 12.46
C VAL A 95 23.72 0.23 13.04
N THR A 96 22.53 0.71 12.68
CA THR A 96 21.99 1.99 13.15
C THR A 96 21.49 1.84 14.58
N ARG A 97 21.70 2.87 15.41
CA ARG A 97 21.25 2.89 16.81
C ARG A 97 20.17 3.92 17.01
N LEU A 98 19.20 3.58 17.86
CA LEU A 98 18.24 4.50 18.42
C LEU A 98 18.92 5.48 19.38
N GLU A 99 18.23 6.57 19.71
CA GLU A 99 18.62 7.52 20.75
C GLU A 99 18.87 6.86 22.12
N SER A 100 18.21 5.74 22.40
CA SER A 100 18.35 4.94 23.62
C SER A 100 19.58 4.02 23.62
N GLY A 101 20.23 3.83 22.47
CA GLY A 101 21.47 3.07 22.30
C GLY A 101 21.29 1.66 21.78
N GLU A 102 20.10 1.06 21.84
CA GLU A 102 19.76 -0.19 21.16
C GLU A 102 19.86 -0.05 19.63
N TYR A 103 20.00 -1.16 18.94
CA TYR A 103 19.98 -1.17 17.47
C TYR A 103 18.56 -0.91 16.94
N THR A 104 18.48 -0.34 15.74
CA THR A 104 17.21 -0.30 14.99
C THR A 104 16.66 -1.72 14.87
N PRO A 105 15.35 -1.92 15.11
CA PRO A 105 14.75 -3.24 15.01
C PRO A 105 14.76 -3.78 13.57
N SER A 106 14.66 -5.09 13.39
CA SER A 106 14.61 -5.74 12.06
C SER A 106 13.25 -5.60 11.38
N ASN A 107 13.05 -6.27 10.23
CA ASN A 107 11.78 -6.42 9.51
C ASN A 107 11.07 -5.07 9.29
N HIS A 108 11.79 -4.12 8.69
CA HIS A 108 11.20 -2.80 8.41
C HIS A 108 10.05 -2.95 7.43
N ASP A 109 8.93 -2.31 7.71
CA ASP A 109 7.69 -2.49 6.95
C ASP A 109 6.98 -1.15 6.66
N GLY A 110 5.64 -1.14 6.69
CA GLY A 110 4.77 0.00 6.49
C GLY A 110 5.35 1.31 7.00
N THR A 111 5.49 2.26 6.09
CA THR A 111 6.14 3.53 6.36
C THR A 111 5.37 4.70 5.77
N ALA A 112 5.25 5.78 6.54
CA ALA A 112 4.74 7.06 6.06
C ALA A 112 5.66 8.22 6.43
N THR A 113 5.71 9.23 5.56
CA THR A 113 6.45 10.46 5.82
C THR A 113 5.54 11.57 6.35
N PHE A 114 6.13 12.43 7.17
CA PHE A 114 5.50 13.57 7.80
C PHE A 114 6.45 14.76 7.74
N GLU A 115 5.90 15.96 7.49
CA GLU A 115 6.70 17.18 7.42
C GLU A 115 7.18 17.60 8.81
N GLY A 116 8.49 17.57 9.05
CA GLY A 116 9.08 17.99 10.31
C GLY A 116 9.53 19.46 10.33
N PRO A 117 9.92 19.98 11.51
CA PRO A 117 10.36 21.36 11.65
C PRO A 117 11.67 21.62 10.87
N ARG A 118 11.78 22.81 10.26
CA ARG A 118 12.99 23.26 9.54
C ARG A 118 13.41 22.33 8.38
N GLY A 119 12.44 21.70 7.72
CA GLY A 119 12.67 20.90 6.51
C GLY A 119 13.30 19.53 6.76
N VAL A 120 13.18 19.00 7.98
CA VAL A 120 13.44 17.59 8.26
C VAL A 120 12.24 16.75 7.83
N THR A 121 12.48 15.51 7.43
CA THR A 121 11.40 14.53 7.18
C THR A 121 11.33 13.60 8.38
N LEU A 122 10.14 13.47 8.95
CA LEU A 122 9.85 12.42 9.94
C LEU A 122 9.28 11.22 9.19
N LEU A 123 9.69 10.01 9.54
CA LEU A 123 9.10 8.77 9.06
C LEU A 123 8.65 7.97 10.26
N VAL A 124 7.47 7.36 10.19
CA VAL A 124 7.10 6.28 11.12
C VAL A 124 7.27 4.99 10.37
N ASN A 125 8.08 4.08 10.90
CA ASN A 125 8.46 2.82 10.26
C ASN A 125 8.03 1.67 11.15
N ASN A 126 7.16 0.80 10.62
CA ASN A 126 6.76 -0.40 11.31
C ASN A 126 7.89 -1.45 11.34
N HIS A 127 7.80 -2.34 12.33
CA HIS A 127 8.64 -3.51 12.44
C HIS A 127 7.77 -4.77 12.54
N GLU A 128 7.76 -5.56 11.48
CA GLU A 128 6.89 -6.74 11.33
C GLU A 128 7.44 -7.95 12.10
N LEU A 129 7.48 -7.81 13.42
CA LEU A 129 8.03 -8.81 14.32
C LEU A 129 6.89 -9.52 15.03
N SER A 130 6.68 -10.79 14.70
CA SER A 130 5.62 -11.61 15.28
C SER A 130 6.03 -12.27 16.60
N GLY A 131 5.05 -12.58 17.44
CA GLY A 131 5.28 -13.43 18.62
C GLY A 131 6.13 -12.77 19.72
N VAL A 132 6.83 -13.62 20.49
CA VAL A 132 7.52 -13.17 21.70
C VAL A 132 8.87 -12.56 21.37
N ARG A 133 9.19 -11.44 22.03
CA ARG A 133 10.41 -10.67 21.77
C ARG A 133 11.72 -11.38 22.10
N ALA A 134 11.68 -12.47 22.87
CA ALA A 134 12.86 -13.26 23.18
C ALA A 134 13.36 -14.06 21.96
N ASP A 135 12.51 -14.24 20.94
CA ASP A 135 12.83 -14.96 19.70
C ASP A 135 13.51 -14.06 18.65
N TRP A 136 13.65 -12.76 18.94
CA TRP A 136 14.19 -11.77 18.02
C TRP A 136 15.51 -11.19 18.54
N GLU A 137 16.50 -11.06 17.66
CA GLU A 137 17.79 -10.44 17.99
C GLU A 137 17.66 -8.92 18.18
N HIS A 138 16.84 -8.28 17.34
CA HIS A 138 16.61 -6.85 17.33
C HIS A 138 15.10 -6.54 17.41
N PRO A 139 14.43 -6.84 18.54
CA PRO A 139 13.04 -6.47 18.75
C PRO A 139 12.90 -4.96 18.97
N VAL A 140 11.68 -4.43 18.84
CA VAL A 140 11.42 -3.04 19.23
C VAL A 140 11.74 -2.86 20.73
N PRO A 141 12.58 -1.88 21.12
CA PRO A 141 12.92 -1.69 22.53
C PRO A 141 11.72 -1.31 23.39
N LEU A 142 11.61 -1.89 24.58
CA LEU A 142 10.59 -1.50 25.55
C LEU A 142 10.93 -0.14 26.13
N THR A 143 10.14 0.86 25.74
CA THR A 143 10.31 2.23 26.23
C THR A 143 9.20 2.57 27.21
N GLU A 144 9.55 3.09 28.39
CA GLU A 144 8.60 3.38 29.46
C GLU A 144 7.39 4.21 28.97
N GLY A 145 6.19 3.69 29.24
CA GLY A 145 4.93 4.32 28.86
C GLY A 145 4.51 4.12 27.41
N LEU A 146 5.35 3.53 26.54
CA LEU A 146 5.06 3.25 25.13
C LEU A 146 4.78 1.77 24.84
N VAL A 147 4.62 0.94 25.87
CA VAL A 147 4.48 -0.51 25.76
C VAL A 147 3.02 -0.93 25.84
N TYR A 148 2.51 -1.64 24.82
CA TYR A 148 1.21 -2.31 24.87
C TYR A 148 1.33 -3.65 25.60
N ASP A 149 2.00 -4.65 25.01
CA ASP A 149 2.28 -5.95 25.62
C ASP A 149 3.81 -6.13 25.81
N PRO A 150 4.33 -6.23 27.05
CA PRO A 150 5.77 -6.29 27.29
C PRO A 150 6.46 -7.54 26.75
N VAL A 151 5.71 -8.58 26.33
CA VAL A 151 6.32 -9.80 25.74
C VAL A 151 6.33 -9.79 24.21
N ALA A 152 5.55 -8.93 23.55
CA ALA A 152 5.49 -8.88 22.10
C ALA A 152 6.71 -8.17 21.48
N ALA A 153 7.11 -8.60 20.29
CA ALA A 153 8.35 -8.16 19.62
C ALA A 153 8.23 -6.88 18.80
N GLY A 154 7.04 -6.64 18.23
CA GLY A 154 6.76 -5.60 17.26
C GLY A 154 6.56 -4.21 17.86
N GLY A 155 6.21 -3.29 16.97
CA GLY A 155 6.08 -1.86 17.23
C GLY A 155 6.39 -1.05 15.98
N CYS A 156 6.68 0.23 16.20
CA CYS A 156 7.23 1.09 15.16
C CYS A 156 8.26 2.03 15.78
N THR A 157 9.19 2.48 14.95
CA THR A 157 10.11 3.58 15.27
C THR A 157 9.70 4.85 14.53
N VAL A 158 10.14 5.98 15.04
CA VAL A 158 10.08 7.26 14.34
C VAL A 158 11.51 7.66 13.99
N VAL A 159 11.73 7.91 12.70
CA VAL A 159 13.01 8.28 12.11
C VAL A 159 12.95 9.75 11.71
N GLU A 160 13.82 10.60 12.26
CA GLU A 160 14.08 11.94 11.73
C GLU A 160 15.24 11.87 10.75
N THR A 161 15.01 12.23 9.48
CA THR A 161 16.09 12.35 8.50
C THR A 161 16.23 13.78 7.99
N ARG A 162 17.48 14.24 7.91
CA ARG A 162 17.85 15.58 7.46
C ARG A 162 18.44 15.55 6.07
N ARG A 163 18.34 16.69 5.37
CA ARG A 163 18.91 16.86 4.02
C ARG A 163 20.43 16.67 3.97
N ASP A 164 21.13 16.91 5.08
CA ASP A 164 22.58 16.71 5.21
C ASP A 164 22.97 15.25 5.52
N GLY A 165 21.98 14.35 5.59
CA GLY A 165 22.20 12.94 5.80
C GLY A 165 22.13 12.47 7.25
N ARG A 166 22.05 13.39 8.21
CA ARG A 166 21.91 13.01 9.63
C ARG A 166 20.55 12.35 9.89
N THR A 167 20.59 11.30 10.69
CA THR A 167 19.42 10.52 11.11
C THR A 167 19.37 10.45 12.64
N ALA A 168 18.17 10.53 13.21
CA ALA A 168 17.89 10.15 14.59
C ALA A 168 16.68 9.20 14.59
N GLU A 169 16.63 8.29 15.57
CA GLU A 169 15.58 7.27 15.63
C GLU A 169 15.17 7.00 17.07
N TRP A 170 13.88 6.82 17.31
CA TRP A 170 13.34 6.47 18.63
C TRP A 170 12.08 5.63 18.50
N VAL A 171 11.71 4.93 19.58
CA VAL A 171 10.48 4.12 19.61
C VAL A 171 9.24 5.01 19.50
N GLY A 172 8.36 4.71 18.55
CA GLY A 172 7.03 5.29 18.42
C GLY A 172 6.04 4.62 19.38
N ILE A 173 5.89 3.31 19.24
CA ILE A 173 5.23 2.39 20.19
C ILE A 173 5.95 1.05 20.19
N ALA A 174 5.83 0.27 21.27
CA ALA A 174 6.42 -1.05 21.42
C ALA A 174 5.41 -2.05 22.01
N GLY A 175 5.70 -3.34 21.88
CA GLY A 175 4.87 -4.38 22.45
C GLY A 175 3.55 -4.58 21.71
N THR A 176 3.49 -4.18 20.45
CA THR A 176 2.51 -4.67 19.47
C THR A 176 3.13 -5.85 18.72
N SER A 177 2.38 -6.54 17.85
CA SER A 177 2.85 -7.73 17.15
C SER A 177 2.59 -7.62 15.65
N THR A 178 3.54 -8.09 14.84
CA THR A 178 3.39 -8.21 13.38
C THR A 178 2.90 -6.90 12.78
N ASN A 179 3.57 -5.79 13.11
CA ASN A 179 3.23 -4.50 12.54
C ASN A 179 3.62 -4.51 11.06
N CYS A 180 2.66 -4.80 10.18
CA CYS A 180 2.86 -4.90 8.73
C CYS A 180 2.79 -3.50 8.11
N ALA A 181 1.77 -3.21 7.29
CA ALA A 181 1.55 -1.90 6.71
C ALA A 181 0.78 -0.95 7.66
N GLY A 182 -0.03 -0.08 7.09
CA GLY A 182 -0.80 0.90 7.85
C GLY A 182 -1.36 2.00 6.98
N GLY A 183 -1.51 3.19 7.54
CA GLY A 183 -1.76 4.38 6.73
C GLY A 183 -1.65 5.70 7.45
N ALA A 184 -1.24 6.72 6.70
CA ALA A 184 -1.18 8.09 7.19
C ALA A 184 -2.60 8.66 7.32
N SER A 185 -2.92 9.15 8.51
CA SER A 185 -4.19 9.82 8.75
C SER A 185 -4.20 11.24 8.16
N PRO A 186 -5.36 11.78 7.74
CA PRO A 186 -5.48 13.16 7.26
C PRO A 186 -5.08 14.24 8.28
N TRP A 187 -4.93 13.89 9.57
CA TRP A 187 -4.52 14.80 10.64
C TRP A 187 -3.05 14.62 11.05
N GLY A 188 -2.28 13.83 10.29
CA GLY A 188 -0.83 13.71 10.43
C GLY A 188 -0.40 12.78 11.57
N THR A 189 -1.07 11.65 11.73
CA THR A 189 -0.62 10.52 12.56
C THR A 189 -0.46 9.29 11.68
N TRP A 190 0.30 8.31 12.13
CA TRP A 190 0.40 6.99 11.52
C TRP A 190 -0.59 6.05 12.21
N LEU A 191 -1.29 5.24 11.42
CA LEU A 191 -2.10 4.14 11.90
C LEU A 191 -1.34 2.85 11.59
N THR A 192 -0.69 2.26 12.59
CA THR A 192 0.04 1.00 12.43
C THR A 192 -0.92 -0.17 12.62
N CYS A 193 -0.81 -1.18 11.76
CA CYS A 193 -1.71 -2.32 11.71
C CYS A 193 -0.98 -3.59 12.16
N GLU A 194 -1.59 -4.34 13.08
CA GLU A 194 -1.12 -5.69 13.43
C GLU A 194 -1.75 -6.74 12.50
N GLU A 195 -0.90 -7.44 11.74
CA GLU A 195 -1.27 -8.49 10.79
C GLU A 195 -1.30 -9.87 11.50
N THR A 196 -2.12 -9.96 12.54
CA THR A 196 -2.27 -11.21 13.31
C THR A 196 -3.66 -11.34 13.91
N GLU A 197 -4.01 -12.54 14.34
CA GLU A 197 -5.22 -12.82 15.13
C GLU A 197 -4.90 -13.41 16.50
N ASP A 198 -3.66 -13.28 16.96
CA ASP A 198 -3.23 -13.87 18.22
C ASP A 198 -3.96 -13.31 19.45
N LYS A 199 -4.26 -14.19 20.40
CA LYS A 199 -5.03 -13.90 21.61
C LYS A 199 -4.18 -14.03 22.87
N ALA A 200 -4.57 -13.31 23.92
CA ALA A 200 -3.95 -13.41 25.24
C ALA A 200 -3.90 -14.87 25.72
N GLY A 201 -2.77 -15.28 26.29
CA GLY A 201 -2.52 -16.64 26.74
C GLY A 201 -2.26 -17.65 25.62
N LYS A 202 -2.17 -17.21 24.36
CA LYS A 202 -1.69 -18.02 23.22
C LYS A 202 -0.31 -17.53 22.80
N LYS A 203 0.54 -18.45 22.34
CA LYS A 203 1.90 -18.17 21.86
C LYS A 203 2.75 -17.30 22.81
N GLY A 204 2.48 -17.36 24.12
CA GLY A 204 3.21 -16.59 25.15
C GLY A 204 2.78 -15.12 25.31
N LEU A 205 1.81 -14.63 24.54
CA LEU A 205 1.34 -13.23 24.60
C LEU A 205 0.43 -12.99 25.82
N LEU A 206 0.46 -11.78 26.38
CA LEU A 206 -0.32 -11.38 27.56
C LEU A 206 -1.60 -10.63 27.20
N LYS A 207 -1.67 -10.04 26.00
CA LYS A 207 -2.82 -9.30 25.48
C LYS A 207 -3.32 -9.90 24.17
N ASP A 208 -4.54 -9.52 23.81
CA ASP A 208 -5.05 -9.78 22.46
C ASP A 208 -4.37 -8.82 21.48
N HIS A 209 -4.05 -9.33 20.29
CA HIS A 209 -3.45 -8.61 19.17
C HIS A 209 -4.35 -8.67 17.93
N GLY A 210 -3.93 -8.04 16.84
CA GLY A 210 -4.70 -7.92 15.60
C GLY A 210 -5.49 -6.63 15.54
N TYR A 211 -4.96 -5.54 16.08
CA TYR A 211 -5.61 -4.23 16.10
C TYR A 211 -4.80 -3.15 15.40
N VAL A 212 -5.46 -2.04 15.12
CA VAL A 212 -4.81 -0.80 14.67
C VAL A 212 -4.46 0.08 15.86
N PHE A 213 -3.28 0.72 15.84
CA PHE A 213 -2.84 1.71 16.84
C PHE A 213 -2.51 3.04 16.18
N GLU A 214 -2.78 4.14 16.88
CA GLU A 214 -2.44 5.49 16.40
C GLU A 214 -1.12 5.97 17.01
N VAL A 215 -0.21 6.45 16.15
CA VAL A 215 1.13 6.93 16.49
C VAL A 215 1.31 8.36 15.99
N ASP A 216 1.60 9.28 16.89
CA ASP A 216 1.96 10.66 16.59
C ASP A 216 3.49 10.78 16.36
N PRO A 217 3.94 11.17 15.17
CA PRO A 217 5.37 11.31 14.88
C PRO A 217 5.99 12.58 15.50
N TYR A 218 5.17 13.53 15.95
CA TYR A 218 5.60 14.85 16.40
C TYR A 218 5.76 14.94 17.93
N ASP A 219 4.89 14.27 18.68
CA ASP A 219 4.90 14.29 20.15
C ASP A 219 4.95 12.89 20.75
N LYS A 220 6.13 12.47 21.22
CA LYS A 220 6.34 11.19 21.91
C LYS A 220 5.40 10.99 23.11
N ARG A 221 4.94 12.07 23.76
CA ARG A 221 4.02 11.99 24.90
C ARG A 221 2.61 11.59 24.49
N ALA A 222 2.20 11.93 23.27
CA ALA A 222 0.90 11.53 22.72
C ALA A 222 0.80 10.03 22.47
N ASN A 223 1.94 9.33 22.34
CA ASN A 223 2.00 7.87 22.15
C ASN A 223 1.97 7.08 23.46
N ARG A 224 1.99 7.76 24.62
CA ARG A 224 1.94 7.08 25.91
C ARG A 224 0.59 6.41 26.14
N ASP A 225 0.64 5.28 26.85
CA ASP A 225 -0.48 4.36 27.06
C ASP A 225 -1.07 3.93 25.72
N PRO A 226 -0.35 3.14 24.89
CA PRO A 226 -0.85 2.71 23.59
C PRO A 226 -2.16 1.94 23.76
N ARG A 227 -3.18 2.35 23.01
CA ARG A 227 -4.52 1.73 23.04
C ARG A 227 -4.93 1.25 21.66
N PRO A 228 -5.37 -0.02 21.53
CA PRO A 228 -5.89 -0.51 20.26
C PRO A 228 -7.19 0.21 19.90
N ILE A 229 -7.37 0.52 18.62
CA ILE A 229 -8.60 1.10 18.07
C ILE A 229 -9.56 -0.06 17.76
N LYS A 230 -10.11 -0.66 18.81
CA LYS A 230 -11.02 -1.82 18.70
C LYS A 230 -12.27 -1.58 17.86
N ALA A 231 -12.66 -0.32 17.71
CA ALA A 231 -13.75 0.09 16.82
C ALA A 231 -13.53 -0.37 15.37
N PHE A 232 -12.26 -0.52 14.92
CA PHE A 232 -11.90 -1.00 13.58
C PHE A 232 -11.93 -2.53 13.46
N GLY A 233 -12.14 -3.24 14.56
CA GLY A 233 -12.20 -4.70 14.63
C GLY A 233 -10.83 -5.37 14.81
N ARG A 234 -10.87 -6.69 14.96
CA ARG A 234 -9.72 -7.55 15.26
C ARG A 234 -9.56 -8.65 14.22
N TYR A 235 -8.53 -8.53 13.40
CA TYR A 235 -8.18 -9.45 12.32
C TYR A 235 -6.73 -9.18 11.89
N ALA A 236 -6.20 -9.91 10.91
CA ALA A 236 -4.90 -9.62 10.31
C ALA A 236 -5.03 -8.35 9.47
N HIS A 237 -4.84 -7.18 10.08
CA HIS A 237 -4.94 -5.90 9.38
C HIS A 237 -3.67 -5.69 8.57
N GLU A 238 -3.82 -5.46 7.27
CA GLU A 238 -2.69 -4.97 6.49
C GLU A 238 -2.60 -3.44 6.58
N ALA A 239 -3.57 -2.76 5.97
CA ALA A 239 -3.52 -1.33 5.77
C ALA A 239 -4.85 -0.66 6.12
N VAL A 240 -4.78 0.64 6.38
CA VAL A 240 -5.95 1.44 6.69
C VAL A 240 -5.84 2.82 6.05
N VAL A 241 -6.88 3.24 5.34
CA VAL A 241 -6.97 4.59 4.78
C VAL A 241 -8.23 5.28 5.23
N ILE A 242 -8.14 6.60 5.49
CA ILE A 242 -9.27 7.40 5.95
C ILE A 242 -9.76 8.31 4.84
N ASP A 243 -11.06 8.28 4.55
CA ASP A 243 -11.72 9.29 3.72
C ASP A 243 -11.69 10.65 4.44
N PRO A 244 -10.95 11.66 3.96
CA PRO A 244 -10.83 12.95 4.64
C PRO A 244 -12.14 13.77 4.60
N ARG A 245 -13.13 13.38 3.80
CA ARG A 245 -14.42 14.06 3.67
C ARG A 245 -15.49 13.41 4.56
N LEU A 246 -15.61 12.08 4.50
CA LEU A 246 -16.65 11.34 5.21
C LEU A 246 -16.19 10.81 6.57
N GLY A 247 -14.88 10.68 6.80
CA GLY A 247 -14.33 10.09 8.01
C GLY A 247 -14.42 8.56 8.07
N HIS A 248 -14.85 7.91 6.99
CA HIS A 248 -14.82 6.44 6.90
C HIS A 248 -13.37 5.95 6.90
N ALA A 249 -13.12 4.86 7.62
CA ALA A 249 -11.89 4.09 7.44
C ALA A 249 -12.16 2.93 6.49
N TYR A 250 -11.24 2.64 5.59
CA TYR A 250 -11.24 1.44 4.76
C TYR A 250 -10.03 0.60 5.14
N LEU A 251 -10.23 -0.70 5.32
CA LEU A 251 -9.22 -1.60 5.89
C LEU A 251 -9.15 -2.90 5.09
N THR A 252 -7.95 -3.40 4.89
CA THR A 252 -7.67 -4.68 4.24
C THR A 252 -7.35 -5.75 5.28
N GLU A 253 -7.78 -6.99 5.01
CA GLU A 253 -7.39 -8.16 5.78
C GLU A 253 -6.60 -9.11 4.90
N ASP A 254 -5.33 -9.30 5.25
CA ASP A 254 -4.53 -10.35 4.65
C ASP A 254 -4.91 -11.70 5.26
N ALA A 255 -5.66 -12.50 4.50
CA ALA A 255 -5.99 -13.85 4.89
C ALA A 255 -6.29 -14.75 3.69
N SER A 256 -6.06 -16.05 3.89
CA SER A 256 -6.20 -17.08 2.86
C SER A 256 -7.12 -18.26 3.22
N GLY A 257 -7.69 -18.31 4.43
CA GLY A 257 -8.56 -19.41 4.89
C GLY A 257 -9.70 -19.01 5.85
N PRO A 258 -10.90 -18.65 5.35
CA PRO A 258 -11.20 -18.30 3.95
C PRO A 258 -10.43 -17.04 3.52
N ASN A 259 -10.47 -16.71 2.23
CA ASN A 259 -9.92 -15.47 1.68
C ASN A 259 -10.39 -14.25 2.49
N GLY A 260 -9.48 -13.27 2.64
CA GLY A 260 -9.68 -12.02 3.36
C GLY A 260 -10.78 -11.13 2.79
N LEU A 261 -11.09 -10.06 3.53
CA LEU A 261 -12.17 -9.13 3.22
C LEU A 261 -11.66 -7.69 3.17
N LEU A 262 -12.33 -6.88 2.35
CA LEU A 262 -12.21 -5.43 2.39
C LEU A 262 -13.29 -4.88 3.32
N TYR A 263 -12.89 -4.09 4.31
CA TYR A 263 -13.78 -3.50 5.30
C TYR A 263 -13.96 -1.99 5.13
N ARG A 264 -15.06 -1.50 5.69
CA ARG A 264 -15.33 -0.08 5.94
C ARG A 264 -15.80 0.09 7.38
N TRP A 265 -15.18 1.00 8.11
CA TRP A 265 -15.71 1.52 9.36
C TRP A 265 -16.36 2.90 9.14
N VAL A 266 -17.59 3.03 9.62
CA VAL A 266 -18.37 4.28 9.62
C VAL A 266 -18.35 4.88 11.02
N PRO A 267 -17.91 6.14 11.21
CA PRO A 267 -17.83 6.76 12.52
C PRO A 267 -19.21 6.98 13.14
N PRO A 268 -19.33 6.96 14.48
CA PRO A 268 -20.58 7.31 15.14
C PRO A 268 -20.95 8.77 14.87
N HIS A 269 -22.25 9.06 14.88
CA HIS A 269 -22.75 10.40 14.61
C HIS A 269 -22.13 11.45 15.54
N GLY A 270 -21.58 12.52 14.96
CA GLY A 270 -20.97 13.63 15.69
C GLY A 270 -19.51 13.40 16.09
N PHE A 271 -18.91 12.24 15.79
CA PHE A 271 -17.48 12.03 15.98
C PHE A 271 -16.67 13.03 15.14
N ARG A 272 -15.62 13.59 15.75
CA ARG A 272 -14.69 14.50 15.09
C ARG A 272 -13.30 13.89 15.12
N HIS A 273 -12.79 13.61 13.93
CA HIS A 273 -11.43 13.15 13.74
C HIS A 273 -10.39 14.18 14.21
N GLY A 274 -9.20 13.70 14.51
CA GLY A 274 -8.06 14.49 14.94
C GLY A 274 -7.04 13.63 15.66
N ARG A 275 -5.86 14.20 15.91
CA ARG A 275 -4.75 13.51 16.57
C ARG A 275 -5.18 12.93 17.92
N GLY A 276 -4.97 11.64 18.11
CA GLY A 276 -5.27 10.94 19.35
C GLY A 276 -6.77 10.80 19.64
N LYS A 277 -7.67 11.10 18.68
CA LYS A 277 -9.12 10.95 18.88
C LYS A 277 -9.59 9.52 18.66
N LEU A 278 -8.98 8.76 17.76
CA LEU A 278 -9.40 7.38 17.49
C LEU A 278 -9.21 6.47 18.72
N ARG A 279 -8.08 6.62 19.43
CA ARG A 279 -7.82 5.91 20.71
C ARG A 279 -8.77 6.24 21.86
N THR A 280 -9.70 7.19 21.68
CA THR A 280 -10.72 7.56 22.68
C THR A 280 -12.11 6.97 22.38
N LEU A 281 -12.26 6.31 21.23
CA LEU A 281 -13.50 5.61 20.89
C LEU A 281 -13.78 4.49 21.90
N ALA A 282 -15.07 4.28 22.19
CA ALA A 282 -15.50 3.03 22.81
C ALA A 282 -15.24 1.86 21.86
N ASP A 283 -15.00 0.67 22.41
CA ASP A 283 -14.63 -0.53 21.64
C ASP A 283 -15.65 -0.86 20.52
N ASP A 284 -16.93 -0.57 20.73
CA ASP A 284 -18.04 -0.83 19.82
C ASP A 284 -18.49 0.40 19.00
N ALA A 285 -17.78 1.53 19.10
CA ALA A 285 -18.17 2.78 18.47
C ALA A 285 -18.21 2.67 16.94
N GLY A 286 -19.20 3.29 16.31
CA GLY A 286 -19.40 3.25 14.86
C GLY A 286 -19.84 1.88 14.36
N VAL A 287 -19.81 1.67 13.04
CA VAL A 287 -20.23 0.41 12.40
C VAL A 287 -19.11 -0.09 11.51
N LEU A 288 -18.65 -1.32 11.75
CA LEU A 288 -17.73 -2.03 10.86
C LEU A 288 -18.53 -2.88 9.88
N GLN A 289 -18.15 -2.84 8.61
CA GLN A 289 -18.87 -3.52 7.52
C GLN A 289 -17.88 -4.17 6.55
N ALA A 290 -18.25 -5.31 5.97
CA ALA A 290 -17.52 -6.01 4.92
C ALA A 290 -18.09 -5.69 3.53
N THR A 291 -17.24 -5.72 2.51
CA THR A 291 -17.59 -5.37 1.13
C THR A 291 -18.47 -6.43 0.48
N LYS A 292 -19.44 -6.00 -0.33
CA LYS A 292 -20.20 -6.84 -1.25
C LYS A 292 -20.25 -6.21 -2.65
N CYS A 293 -19.75 -6.93 -3.64
CA CYS A 293 -19.58 -6.45 -5.01
C CYS A 293 -20.61 -7.06 -5.97
N PHE A 294 -20.95 -6.27 -7.00
CA PHE A 294 -21.84 -6.68 -8.08
C PHE A 294 -21.24 -6.32 -9.44
N ASP A 295 -21.42 -7.19 -10.42
CA ASP A 295 -21.01 -6.93 -11.80
C ASP A 295 -21.94 -5.91 -12.48
N ARG A 296 -21.64 -5.57 -13.74
CA ARG A 296 -22.43 -4.62 -14.53
C ARG A 296 -23.89 -5.05 -14.77
N ASN A 297 -24.22 -6.33 -14.59
CA ASN A 297 -25.55 -6.89 -14.74
C ASN A 297 -26.29 -6.97 -13.39
N GLY A 298 -25.66 -6.56 -12.29
CA GLY A 298 -26.19 -6.69 -10.94
C GLY A 298 -26.02 -8.10 -10.35
N ALA A 299 -25.24 -8.98 -10.99
CA ALA A 299 -24.94 -10.29 -10.45
C ALA A 299 -23.88 -10.16 -9.34
N PHE A 300 -24.07 -10.88 -8.24
CA PHE A 300 -23.12 -10.90 -7.14
C PHE A 300 -21.75 -11.45 -7.58
N VAL A 301 -20.68 -10.82 -7.07
CA VAL A 301 -19.28 -11.22 -7.27
C VAL A 301 -18.75 -11.74 -5.93
N ASP A 302 -18.57 -13.05 -5.82
CA ASP A 302 -18.04 -13.72 -4.62
C ASP A 302 -16.54 -13.51 -4.42
N ASP A 303 -15.77 -13.33 -5.49
CA ASP A 303 -14.32 -13.17 -5.41
C ASP A 303 -13.79 -12.16 -6.45
N LEU A 304 -12.90 -11.25 -6.03
CA LEU A 304 -12.33 -10.22 -6.91
C LEU A 304 -11.46 -10.79 -8.03
N SER A 305 -10.85 -11.97 -7.84
CA SER A 305 -10.01 -12.62 -8.86
C SER A 305 -10.74 -12.88 -10.18
N ARG A 306 -12.09 -12.93 -10.16
CA ARG A 306 -12.93 -13.06 -11.36
C ARG A 306 -12.71 -11.95 -12.40
N ALA A 307 -12.14 -10.81 -12.03
CA ALA A 307 -11.80 -9.76 -12.96
C ALA A 307 -10.49 -10.04 -13.70
N THR A 308 -10.58 -10.27 -15.00
CA THR A 308 -9.43 -10.61 -15.86
C THR A 308 -9.04 -9.49 -16.82
N LYS A 309 -9.61 -8.29 -16.65
CA LYS A 309 -9.40 -7.16 -17.57
C LYS A 309 -9.32 -5.84 -16.81
N ILE A 310 -8.21 -5.12 -17.01
CA ILE A 310 -8.05 -3.73 -16.54
C ILE A 310 -9.23 -2.88 -17.03
N GLY A 311 -9.79 -2.07 -16.11
CA GLY A 311 -10.99 -1.28 -16.33
C GLY A 311 -12.30 -2.00 -16.03
N THR A 312 -12.26 -3.25 -15.56
CA THR A 312 -13.45 -3.90 -14.95
C THR A 312 -13.94 -3.07 -13.77
N VAL A 313 -15.26 -2.86 -13.70
CA VAL A 313 -15.91 -2.08 -12.65
C VAL A 313 -16.95 -2.94 -11.95
N TYR A 314 -16.91 -2.96 -10.63
CA TYR A 314 -17.93 -3.54 -9.76
C TYR A 314 -18.65 -2.45 -8.97
N GLY A 315 -19.96 -2.59 -8.79
CA GLY A 315 -20.74 -1.81 -7.81
C GLY A 315 -20.53 -2.36 -6.40
N VAL A 316 -20.56 -1.49 -5.39
CA VAL A 316 -20.21 -1.84 -4.01
C VAL A 316 -21.33 -1.52 -3.01
N ASP A 317 -21.76 -2.55 -2.31
CA ASP A 317 -22.54 -2.52 -1.07
C ASP A 317 -21.69 -2.98 0.12
N TRP A 318 -22.27 -2.86 1.32
CA TRP A 318 -21.62 -3.12 2.60
C TRP A 318 -22.55 -3.94 3.49
N VAL A 319 -21.98 -4.93 4.18
CA VAL A 319 -22.69 -5.82 5.10
C VAL A 319 -22.12 -5.65 6.49
N ASP A 320 -22.97 -5.41 7.48
CA ASP A 320 -22.52 -5.20 8.86
C ASP A 320 -21.77 -6.42 9.40
N VAL A 321 -20.65 -6.17 10.08
CA VAL A 321 -19.87 -7.19 10.79
C VAL A 321 -20.54 -7.50 12.13
N PRO A 322 -21.00 -8.73 12.38
CA PRO A 322 -21.71 -9.06 13.63
C PRO A 322 -20.86 -8.92 14.89
N ASP A 323 -19.64 -9.47 14.89
CA ASP A 323 -18.69 -9.42 16.00
C ASP A 323 -17.32 -8.94 15.52
N ARG A 324 -17.10 -7.62 15.56
CA ARG A 324 -15.85 -7.02 15.10
C ARG A 324 -14.63 -7.43 15.91
N ASP A 325 -14.81 -7.86 17.16
CA ASP A 325 -13.72 -8.19 18.10
C ASP A 325 -13.27 -9.65 17.96
N ALA A 326 -13.93 -10.43 17.08
CA ALA A 326 -13.64 -11.83 16.80
C ALA A 326 -13.55 -12.68 18.10
N LYS A 327 -14.50 -12.49 19.01
CA LYS A 327 -14.52 -13.14 20.33
C LYS A 327 -14.62 -14.65 20.18
N SER A 328 -15.51 -15.10 19.29
CA SER A 328 -15.74 -16.52 18.99
C SER A 328 -14.92 -17.00 17.79
N VAL A 329 -15.08 -16.35 16.63
CA VAL A 329 -14.43 -16.71 15.36
C VAL A 329 -13.91 -15.46 14.65
N SER A 330 -12.87 -15.63 13.83
CA SER A 330 -12.32 -14.60 12.94
C SER A 330 -13.42 -13.86 12.18
N VAL A 331 -13.28 -12.55 11.99
CA VAL A 331 -14.30 -11.71 11.33
C VAL A 331 -14.72 -12.28 9.98
N ARG A 332 -13.77 -12.67 9.12
CA ARG A 332 -14.06 -13.27 7.80
C ARG A 332 -14.85 -14.58 7.81
N LYS A 333 -14.86 -15.29 8.95
CA LYS A 333 -15.56 -16.58 9.14
C LYS A 333 -16.99 -16.43 9.65
N GLN A 334 -17.43 -15.19 9.93
CA GLN A 334 -18.79 -14.91 10.42
C GLN A 334 -19.83 -14.89 9.30
N PHE A 335 -19.38 -14.84 8.04
CA PHE A 335 -20.23 -14.73 6.85
C PHE A 335 -20.37 -16.07 6.12
N ALA A 336 -21.59 -16.39 5.71
CA ALA A 336 -21.88 -17.49 4.82
C ALA A 336 -21.53 -17.18 3.35
N ASP A 337 -21.50 -18.22 2.52
CA ASP A 337 -21.30 -18.08 1.08
C ASP A 337 -22.40 -17.19 0.48
N GLY A 338 -22.01 -16.24 -0.37
CA GLY A 338 -22.95 -15.30 -1.00
C GLY A 338 -23.22 -14.02 -0.22
N GLU A 339 -22.72 -13.90 1.01
CA GLU A 339 -22.97 -12.70 1.84
C GLU A 339 -22.02 -11.56 1.52
N VAL A 340 -20.73 -11.86 1.34
CA VAL A 340 -19.63 -10.89 1.16
C VAL A 340 -18.72 -11.27 -0.01
N THR A 341 -18.06 -10.28 -0.60
CA THR A 341 -17.03 -10.49 -1.62
C THR A 341 -15.67 -10.67 -0.97
N ARG A 342 -14.95 -11.69 -1.41
CA ARG A 342 -13.62 -12.03 -0.92
C ARG A 342 -12.53 -11.65 -1.91
N ALA A 343 -11.30 -11.59 -1.43
CA ALA A 343 -10.11 -11.56 -2.27
C ALA A 343 -8.95 -12.16 -1.46
N ARG A 344 -8.00 -12.76 -2.16
CA ARG A 344 -6.77 -13.23 -1.51
C ARG A 344 -5.80 -12.09 -1.31
N LYS A 345 -5.06 -12.20 -0.21
CA LYS A 345 -3.94 -11.31 0.14
C LYS A 345 -4.30 -9.85 -0.12
N LEU A 346 -5.35 -9.38 0.57
CA LEU A 346 -5.69 -7.96 0.51
C LEU A 346 -4.69 -7.22 1.38
N GLU A 347 -3.81 -6.49 0.72
CA GLU A 347 -2.62 -5.93 1.34
C GLU A 347 -2.64 -4.40 1.30
N GLY A 348 -1.57 -3.77 0.80
CA GLY A 348 -1.34 -2.34 0.80
C GLY A 348 -2.54 -1.51 0.31
N MET A 349 -2.72 -0.36 0.97
CA MET A 349 -3.72 0.63 0.59
C MET A 349 -3.13 2.03 0.53
N TRP A 350 -3.67 2.87 -0.35
CA TRP A 350 -3.33 4.29 -0.38
C TRP A 350 -4.52 5.17 -0.74
N TRP A 351 -4.75 6.25 0.02
CA TRP A 351 -5.75 7.24 -0.32
C TRP A 351 -5.23 8.24 -1.35
N GLY A 352 -5.90 8.36 -2.48
CA GLY A 352 -5.54 9.29 -3.55
C GLY A 352 -6.67 9.47 -4.53
N ASP A 353 -6.62 10.55 -5.33
CA ASP A 353 -7.60 10.80 -6.41
C ASP A 353 -9.09 10.80 -5.96
N GLY A 354 -9.32 11.03 -4.66
CA GLY A 354 -10.64 11.04 -4.05
C GLY A 354 -11.22 9.65 -3.69
N GLY A 355 -10.39 8.62 -3.70
CA GLY A 355 -10.75 7.25 -3.32
C GLY A 355 -9.58 6.46 -2.73
N ALA A 356 -9.74 5.15 -2.63
CA ALA A 356 -8.74 4.24 -2.08
C ALA A 356 -8.19 3.31 -3.16
N TYR A 357 -6.87 3.24 -3.29
CA TYR A 357 -6.17 2.17 -3.98
C TYR A 357 -5.99 0.98 -3.04
N ILE A 358 -6.17 -0.23 -3.55
CA ILE A 358 -6.26 -1.46 -2.76
C ILE A 358 -5.56 -2.57 -3.52
N VAL A 359 -4.62 -3.23 -2.88
CA VAL A 359 -3.88 -4.34 -3.47
C VAL A 359 -4.53 -5.68 -3.16
N SER A 360 -4.49 -6.58 -4.13
CA SER A 360 -4.65 -8.02 -3.94
C SER A 360 -3.46 -8.69 -4.62
N SER A 361 -2.52 -9.20 -3.82
CA SER A 361 -1.17 -9.58 -4.27
C SER A 361 -1.22 -10.76 -5.22
N PHE A 362 -2.04 -11.76 -4.92
CA PHE A 362 -2.16 -12.90 -5.82
C PHE A 362 -3.43 -13.70 -5.61
N ALA A 363 -3.71 -14.55 -6.60
CA ALA A 363 -4.70 -15.60 -6.53
C ALA A 363 -4.12 -16.88 -7.16
N ARG A 364 -4.27 -18.03 -6.48
CA ARG A 364 -3.76 -19.33 -6.93
C ARG A 364 -4.93 -20.27 -7.24
N SER A 365 -4.67 -21.58 -7.32
CA SER A 365 -5.61 -22.58 -7.86
C SER A 365 -6.90 -22.75 -7.06
N GLU A 366 -6.92 -22.30 -5.81
CA GLU A 366 -8.10 -22.24 -4.95
C GLU A 366 -9.02 -21.02 -5.19
N SER A 367 -8.58 -20.06 -6.00
CA SER A 367 -9.38 -18.90 -6.40
C SER A 367 -10.03 -19.14 -7.78
N PRO A 368 -11.15 -18.48 -8.12
CA PRO A 368 -11.80 -18.65 -9.42
C PRO A 368 -10.92 -18.40 -10.65
N VAL A 369 -9.98 -17.45 -10.56
CA VAL A 369 -8.99 -17.18 -11.62
C VAL A 369 -7.64 -16.85 -10.97
N GLN A 370 -6.55 -17.32 -11.56
CA GLN A 370 -5.19 -17.03 -11.08
C GLN A 370 -4.67 -15.70 -11.59
N HIS A 371 -3.91 -15.00 -10.77
CA HIS A 371 -3.15 -13.80 -11.11
C HIS A 371 -2.00 -13.62 -10.13
N ASP A 372 -1.03 -12.80 -10.51
CA ASP A 372 0.10 -12.40 -9.65
C ASP A 372 0.03 -10.94 -9.24
N GLY A 373 -1.15 -10.33 -9.37
CA GLY A 373 -1.36 -9.01 -8.80
C GLY A 373 -2.58 -8.32 -9.35
N GLN A 374 -3.32 -7.69 -8.47
CA GLN A 374 -4.36 -6.74 -8.82
C GLN A 374 -4.22 -5.48 -7.98
N VAL A 375 -4.40 -4.33 -8.60
CA VAL A 375 -4.63 -3.08 -7.87
C VAL A 375 -5.97 -2.52 -8.26
N TRP A 376 -6.82 -2.34 -7.27
CA TRP A 376 -8.17 -1.82 -7.38
C TRP A 376 -8.25 -0.36 -6.94
N PHE A 377 -9.22 0.38 -7.48
CA PHE A 377 -9.56 1.73 -7.02
C PHE A 377 -11.02 1.79 -6.60
N TYR A 378 -11.25 2.09 -5.32
CA TYR A 378 -12.58 2.32 -4.76
C TYR A 378 -12.93 3.81 -4.77
N ASP A 379 -13.98 4.17 -5.51
CA ASP A 379 -14.58 5.51 -5.49
C ASP A 379 -15.80 5.52 -4.55
N PRO A 380 -15.73 6.18 -3.38
CA PRO A 380 -16.85 6.23 -2.43
C PRO A 380 -18.05 7.04 -2.92
N LYS A 381 -17.85 8.01 -3.83
CA LYS A 381 -18.95 8.83 -4.38
C LYS A 381 -19.78 8.02 -5.36
N ARG A 382 -19.12 7.21 -6.18
CA ARG A 382 -19.77 6.34 -7.17
C ARG A 382 -20.14 4.98 -6.60
N ARG A 383 -19.54 4.60 -5.46
CA ARG A 383 -19.64 3.28 -4.85
C ARG A 383 -19.21 2.19 -5.83
N THR A 384 -18.05 2.38 -6.45
CA THR A 384 -17.52 1.48 -7.47
C THR A 384 -16.09 1.09 -7.18
N LEU A 385 -15.75 -0.18 -7.42
CA LEU A 385 -14.40 -0.73 -7.37
C LEU A 385 -13.93 -0.98 -8.82
N THR A 386 -12.83 -0.37 -9.25
CA THR A 386 -12.31 -0.47 -10.63
C THR A 386 -10.94 -1.11 -10.64
N LEU A 387 -10.74 -2.17 -11.43
CA LEU A 387 -9.43 -2.80 -11.61
C LEU A 387 -8.51 -1.86 -12.41
N LYS A 388 -7.37 -1.47 -11.84
CA LYS A 388 -6.41 -0.51 -12.39
C LYS A 388 -5.14 -1.17 -12.90
N VAL A 389 -4.65 -2.18 -12.20
CA VAL A 389 -3.45 -2.94 -12.55
C VAL A 389 -3.82 -4.42 -12.47
N LEU A 390 -3.31 -5.21 -13.41
CA LEU A 390 -3.45 -6.67 -13.42
C LEU A 390 -2.12 -7.27 -13.88
N LEU A 391 -1.51 -8.09 -13.03
CA LEU A 391 -0.31 -8.86 -13.34
C LEU A 391 -0.74 -10.30 -13.63
N GLY A 392 -0.36 -10.80 -14.80
CA GLY A 392 -0.58 -12.19 -15.17
C GLY A 392 0.38 -13.11 -14.42
N VAL A 393 0.09 -14.41 -14.40
CA VAL A 393 0.93 -15.37 -13.68
C VAL A 393 2.37 -15.34 -14.20
N ASN A 394 3.32 -15.06 -13.31
CA ASN A 394 4.75 -15.08 -13.54
C ASN A 394 5.22 -16.54 -13.61
N ALA A 395 5.62 -16.96 -14.80
CA ALA A 395 6.05 -18.33 -15.04
C ALA A 395 7.49 -18.61 -14.58
N ASP A 396 8.28 -17.57 -14.33
CA ASP A 396 9.68 -17.70 -13.95
C ASP A 396 10.13 -16.49 -13.09
N PRO A 397 9.78 -16.48 -11.79
CA PRO A 397 10.09 -15.36 -10.89
C PRO A 397 11.60 -15.15 -10.63
N SER A 398 12.43 -16.10 -11.06
CA SER A 398 13.89 -15.96 -11.04
C SER A 398 14.45 -15.09 -12.18
N LYS A 399 13.61 -14.69 -13.15
CA LYS A 399 13.99 -13.86 -14.28
C LYS A 399 13.42 -12.45 -14.14
N ASP A 400 14.32 -11.48 -14.28
CA ASP A 400 13.94 -10.07 -14.35
C ASP A 400 12.97 -9.79 -15.50
N GLY A 401 12.00 -8.90 -15.25
CA GLY A 401 11.08 -8.34 -16.24
C GLY A 401 9.61 -8.74 -16.09
N ALA A 402 9.28 -9.71 -15.23
CA ALA A 402 7.92 -10.05 -14.85
C ALA A 402 7.69 -9.70 -13.38
N PHE A 403 6.70 -8.85 -13.12
CA PHE A 403 6.33 -8.42 -11.77
C PHE A 403 5.29 -9.35 -11.17
N ASP A 404 5.38 -9.62 -9.87
CA ASP A 404 4.44 -10.41 -9.09
C ASP A 404 4.37 -9.96 -7.63
N GLY A 405 3.34 -10.44 -6.91
CA GLY A 405 3.13 -10.16 -5.50
C GLY A 405 3.18 -8.67 -5.15
N PRO A 406 2.42 -7.77 -5.83
CA PRO A 406 2.34 -6.40 -5.39
C PRO A 406 1.78 -6.38 -3.97
N ASP A 407 2.37 -5.56 -3.11
CA ASP A 407 1.94 -5.35 -1.73
C ASP A 407 1.86 -3.84 -1.45
N ASN A 408 2.92 -3.29 -0.86
CA ASN A 408 2.91 -1.95 -0.28
C ASN A 408 2.85 -0.92 -1.43
N ILE A 409 1.98 0.08 -1.32
CA ILE A 409 1.75 1.05 -2.40
C ILE A 409 1.75 2.50 -1.95
N THR A 410 2.14 3.39 -2.87
CA THR A 410 1.96 4.83 -2.72
C THR A 410 1.52 5.49 -4.02
N VAL A 411 0.67 6.52 -3.91
CA VAL A 411 0.35 7.38 -5.05
C VAL A 411 1.51 8.33 -5.31
N SER A 412 2.01 8.30 -6.55
CA SER A 412 3.12 9.15 -6.96
C SER A 412 2.66 10.62 -7.10
N PRO A 413 3.43 11.60 -6.58
CA PRO A 413 3.17 13.02 -6.85
C PRO A 413 3.36 13.36 -8.33
N TYR A 414 3.98 12.46 -9.10
CA TYR A 414 4.16 12.53 -10.54
C TYR A 414 3.07 11.75 -11.31
N GLY A 415 2.00 11.32 -10.64
CA GLY A 415 0.90 10.57 -11.20
C GLY A 415 1.17 9.06 -11.33
N GLY A 416 0.11 8.27 -11.24
CA GLY A 416 0.20 6.82 -11.15
C GLY A 416 0.58 6.33 -9.76
N LEU A 417 0.98 5.07 -9.68
CA LEU A 417 1.36 4.39 -8.44
C LEU A 417 2.83 4.02 -8.47
N VAL A 418 3.42 3.90 -7.28
CA VAL A 418 4.63 3.10 -7.03
C VAL A 418 4.22 1.97 -6.11
N ILE A 419 4.67 0.77 -6.45
CA ILE A 419 4.26 -0.50 -5.86
C ILE A 419 5.54 -1.25 -5.49
N ALA A 420 5.53 -1.83 -4.30
CA ALA A 420 6.56 -2.70 -3.79
C ALA A 420 6.14 -4.17 -4.00
N GLU A 421 7.10 -5.02 -4.33
CA GLU A 421 6.88 -6.46 -4.47
C GLU A 421 7.24 -7.20 -3.18
N ASP A 422 6.33 -8.07 -2.77
CA ASP A 422 6.51 -9.26 -1.94
C ASP A 422 6.14 -10.49 -2.80
N GLY A 423 6.93 -10.65 -3.87
CA GLY A 423 6.74 -11.67 -4.89
C GLY A 423 7.60 -12.92 -4.67
N ASP A 424 7.62 -13.80 -5.66
CA ASP A 424 8.57 -14.91 -5.67
C ASP A 424 9.89 -14.45 -6.35
N GLY A 425 11.05 -14.83 -5.83
CA GLY A 425 12.32 -14.59 -6.53
C GLY A 425 12.82 -13.14 -6.48
N ILE A 426 12.96 -12.48 -7.65
CA ILE A 426 13.57 -11.14 -7.75
C ILE A 426 12.54 -10.07 -7.39
N GLN A 427 12.90 -9.19 -6.45
CA GLN A 427 12.01 -8.15 -5.94
C GLN A 427 12.27 -6.78 -6.56
N HIS A 428 11.20 -6.05 -6.88
CA HIS A 428 11.26 -4.71 -7.46
C HIS A 428 10.45 -3.67 -6.68
N LEU A 429 10.86 -2.42 -6.85
CA LEU A 429 9.91 -1.32 -6.87
C LEU A 429 9.53 -1.08 -8.32
N PHE A 430 8.23 -1.02 -8.61
CA PHE A 430 7.74 -0.73 -9.95
C PHE A 430 6.66 0.34 -9.92
N GLY A 431 6.54 1.07 -11.02
CA GLY A 431 5.50 2.07 -11.20
C GLY A 431 4.37 1.55 -12.06
N ALA A 432 3.15 2.00 -11.78
CA ALA A 432 2.00 1.77 -12.65
C ALA A 432 1.40 3.09 -13.12
N THR A 433 1.23 3.23 -14.43
CA THR A 433 0.53 4.38 -15.04
C THR A 433 -0.99 4.31 -14.80
N GLU A 434 -1.71 5.41 -15.04
CA GLU A 434 -3.18 5.43 -14.95
C GLU A 434 -3.88 4.42 -15.87
N SER A 435 -3.23 3.99 -16.96
CA SER A 435 -3.74 2.96 -17.86
C SER A 435 -3.38 1.52 -17.44
N GLY A 436 -2.68 1.36 -16.30
CA GLY A 436 -2.25 0.06 -15.79
C GLY A 436 -0.99 -0.52 -16.44
N ARG A 437 -0.28 0.26 -17.27
CA ARG A 437 1.05 -0.16 -17.77
C ARG A 437 2.07 -0.02 -16.66
N THR A 438 2.86 -1.06 -16.45
CA THR A 438 3.92 -1.12 -15.44
C THR A 438 5.29 -0.76 -16.02
N TYR A 439 6.24 -0.37 -15.16
CA TYR A 439 7.63 -0.10 -15.50
C TYR A 439 8.52 -0.22 -14.25
N PRO A 440 9.78 -0.67 -14.36
CA PRO A 440 10.65 -0.83 -13.20
C PRO A 440 11.13 0.54 -12.67
N ILE A 441 11.37 0.60 -11.35
CA ILE A 441 11.96 1.75 -10.65
C ILE A 441 13.23 1.34 -9.89
N ALA A 442 13.23 0.17 -9.26
CA ALA A 442 14.39 -0.39 -8.59
C ALA A 442 14.30 -1.93 -8.60
N ARG A 443 15.45 -2.60 -8.54
CA ARG A 443 15.55 -4.05 -8.26
C ARG A 443 16.44 -4.25 -7.05
N ASN A 444 16.02 -5.12 -6.14
CA ASN A 444 16.82 -5.51 -4.98
C ASN A 444 18.02 -6.35 -5.42
N GLU A 445 19.24 -5.92 -5.07
CA GLU A 445 20.48 -6.64 -5.35
C GLU A 445 21.05 -7.32 -4.09
N LEU A 446 20.41 -7.12 -2.92
CA LEU A 446 20.85 -7.73 -1.67
C LEU A 446 20.44 -9.21 -1.63
N ASN A 447 21.36 -10.08 -2.04
CA ASN A 447 21.20 -11.52 -1.85
C ASN A 447 21.39 -11.89 -0.37
N ILE A 448 20.29 -12.25 0.30
CA ILE A 448 20.28 -12.74 1.69
C ILE A 448 20.41 -14.27 1.81
N GLY A 449 20.33 -14.96 0.67
CA GLY A 449 20.52 -16.40 0.55
C GLY A 449 21.98 -16.79 0.31
N SER A 450 22.19 -17.81 -0.51
CA SER A 450 23.52 -18.25 -0.93
C SER A 450 23.81 -17.86 -2.37
N ALA A 451 25.07 -17.98 -2.80
CA ALA A 451 25.41 -17.78 -4.21
C ALA A 451 24.78 -18.83 -5.15
N ALA A 452 24.47 -20.02 -4.64
CA ALA A 452 23.86 -21.11 -5.41
C ALA A 452 22.32 -21.04 -5.43
N GLU A 453 21.74 -20.51 -4.36
CA GLU A 453 20.31 -20.35 -4.15
C GLU A 453 20.10 -18.91 -3.65
N PRO A 454 20.11 -17.93 -4.57
CA PRO A 454 19.93 -16.53 -4.21
C PRO A 454 18.51 -16.28 -3.74
N GLU A 455 18.39 -15.41 -2.75
CA GLU A 455 17.12 -14.99 -2.15
C GLU A 455 17.17 -13.48 -1.94
N TYR A 456 16.09 -12.80 -2.30
CA TYR A 456 15.97 -11.35 -2.19
C TYR A 456 14.76 -11.04 -1.33
N SER A 457 14.99 -10.35 -0.21
CA SER A 457 13.89 -9.88 0.62
C SER A 457 13.00 -8.92 -0.17
N GLU A 458 11.70 -8.97 0.14
CA GLU A 458 10.68 -8.04 -0.37
C GLU A 458 11.04 -6.56 -0.16
N PHE A 459 10.41 -5.72 -0.98
CA PHE A 459 10.34 -4.30 -0.72
C PHE A 459 9.09 -3.97 0.09
N THR A 460 9.20 -3.05 1.05
CA THR A 460 8.07 -2.58 1.86
C THR A 460 8.14 -1.08 2.09
N GLY A 461 7.14 -0.50 2.76
CA GLY A 461 7.20 0.86 3.29
C GLY A 461 7.36 1.96 2.24
N VAL A 462 6.88 1.74 1.02
CA VAL A 462 7.11 2.67 -0.09
C VAL A 462 6.32 3.97 0.09
N THR A 463 7.00 5.12 0.14
CA THR A 463 6.35 6.42 0.37
C THR A 463 7.19 7.59 -0.11
N PHE A 464 6.55 8.63 -0.67
CA PHE A 464 7.27 9.86 -1.02
C PHE A 464 7.43 10.77 0.19
N SER A 465 8.58 11.44 0.28
CA SER A 465 8.76 12.66 1.08
C SER A 465 7.66 13.71 0.82
N PRO A 466 7.34 14.59 1.78
CA PRO A 466 6.29 15.61 1.60
C PRO A 466 6.52 16.56 0.42
N ASP A 467 7.78 16.81 0.04
CA ASP A 467 8.15 17.63 -1.13
C ASP A 467 8.23 16.84 -2.44
N GLY A 468 8.02 15.52 -2.40
CA GLY A 468 7.99 14.61 -3.54
C GLY A 468 9.36 14.33 -4.17
N ARG A 469 10.48 14.75 -3.56
CA ARG A 469 11.82 14.62 -4.18
C ARG A 469 12.54 13.33 -3.85
N THR A 470 12.19 12.72 -2.72
CA THR A 470 12.72 11.45 -2.26
C THR A 470 11.60 10.43 -2.18
N LEU A 471 11.82 9.26 -2.77
CA LEU A 471 11.05 8.05 -2.52
C LEU A 471 11.77 7.27 -1.43
N TYR A 472 11.07 6.95 -0.35
CA TYR A 472 11.54 6.01 0.66
C TYR A 472 10.95 4.64 0.38
N ALA A 473 11.72 3.61 0.67
CA ALA A 473 11.31 2.21 0.64
C ALA A 473 12.25 1.42 1.55
N ASN A 474 11.82 0.24 1.96
CA ASN A 474 12.58 -0.64 2.83
C ASN A 474 12.92 -1.94 2.08
N ILE A 475 14.05 -2.55 2.44
CA ILE A 475 14.27 -3.99 2.26
C ILE A 475 13.95 -4.63 3.61
N GLN A 476 12.93 -5.49 3.66
CA GLN A 476 12.33 -5.93 4.92
C GLN A 476 13.32 -6.69 5.81
N THR A 477 14.01 -7.68 5.25
CA THR A 477 15.04 -8.49 5.91
C THR A 477 16.42 -8.16 5.32
N PRO A 478 17.40 -7.73 6.14
CA PRO A 478 17.42 -7.66 7.61
C PRO A 478 16.70 -6.45 8.23
N GLY A 479 16.24 -5.51 7.41
CA GLY A 479 15.62 -4.25 7.83
C GLY A 479 16.50 -3.07 7.48
N ILE A 480 16.29 -2.53 6.29
CA ILE A 480 17.09 -1.43 5.72
C ILE A 480 16.15 -0.39 5.11
N MET A 481 16.15 0.84 5.64
CA MET A 481 15.43 1.95 5.03
C MET A 481 16.31 2.69 4.03
N LEU A 482 15.77 2.90 2.83
CA LEU A 482 16.45 3.53 1.71
C LEU A 482 15.77 4.84 1.32
N ALA A 483 16.57 5.84 0.99
CA ALA A 483 16.11 7.09 0.40
C ALA A 483 16.60 7.18 -1.05
N ILE A 484 15.68 7.01 -1.99
CA ILE A 484 15.92 7.03 -3.44
C ILE A 484 15.64 8.44 -3.98
N THR A 485 16.61 8.99 -4.70
CA THR A 485 16.50 10.31 -5.35
C THR A 485 16.91 10.22 -6.82
N GLY A 486 16.29 11.05 -7.66
CA GLY A 486 16.60 11.08 -9.08
C GLY A 486 15.68 12.01 -9.86
N PRO A 487 15.74 11.97 -11.20
CA PRO A 487 14.95 12.82 -12.08
C PRO A 487 13.49 12.34 -12.18
N TRP A 488 12.78 12.33 -11.05
CA TRP A 488 11.36 12.01 -11.00
C TRP A 488 10.56 12.88 -11.97
N LYS A 489 9.63 12.27 -12.72
CA LYS A 489 8.88 12.96 -13.76
C LYS A 489 7.50 12.35 -13.97
N ARG A 490 6.58 13.16 -14.49
CA ARG A 490 5.27 12.67 -14.93
C ARG A 490 5.45 11.68 -16.07
N GLN A 491 4.81 10.53 -15.96
CA GLN A 491 4.86 9.52 -17.02
C GLN A 491 3.99 9.92 -18.21
N PRO A 492 4.37 9.55 -19.45
CA PRO A 492 3.57 9.84 -20.63
C PRO A 492 2.17 9.21 -20.50
N GLN A 493 1.13 10.03 -20.57
CA GLN A 493 -0.23 9.54 -20.77
C GLN A 493 -0.41 9.26 -22.26
N LYS A 494 -0.96 8.10 -22.62
CA LYS A 494 -1.34 7.82 -24.01
C LYS A 494 -2.37 8.89 -24.41
N GLN A 495 -2.08 9.69 -25.44
CA GLN A 495 -3.10 10.55 -26.04
C GLN A 495 -4.24 9.63 -26.51
N ARG A 496 -5.45 9.92 -26.04
CA ARG A 496 -6.64 9.13 -26.34
C ARG A 496 -7.05 9.24 -27.80
#